data_AF-A0A0B6TNF4-F1
#
_entry.id   AF-A0A0B6TNF4-F1
#
_cell.length_a   1.000
_cell.length_b   1.000
_cell.length_c   1.000
_cell.angle_alpha   90.00
_cell.angle_beta   90.00
_cell.angle_gamma   90.00
#
_symmetry.space_group_name_H-M   'P 1'
#
loop_
_entity.id
_entity.type
_entity.pdbx_description
1 polymer ?
#
loop_
_entity_poly.entity_id
_entity_poly.type
_entity_poly.pdbx_seq_one_letter_code
_entity_poly.pdbx_strand_id
1 'polypeptide(L)' 'MNVILTAPLWLQVPLVMAIAVPLALVAAVALVRLIDALFLVTERTWQATAGADRTDD' A
#
# COMPACT_ATOMS: atom_id res chain seq x y z
N MET A 1 -4.96 19.78 -19.78
CA MET A 1 -3.95 18.70 -19.92
C MET A 1 -2.96 19.04 -21.04
N ASN A 2 -2.22 20.14 -20.90
CA ASN A 2 -1.23 20.59 -21.92
C ASN A 2 -0.03 21.31 -21.26
N VAL A 3 -0.26 21.99 -20.13
CA VAL A 3 0.75 22.78 -19.40
C VAL A 3 2.01 21.98 -19.02
N ILE A 4 1.88 20.71 -18.61
CA ILE A 4 3.02 19.87 -18.22
C ILE A 4 3.88 19.47 -19.43
N LEU A 5 3.25 19.21 -20.60
CA LEU A 5 3.95 18.79 -21.82
C LEU A 5 4.56 19.97 -22.59
N THR A 6 4.10 21.19 -22.32
CA THR A 6 4.64 22.43 -22.89
C THR A 6 5.64 23.12 -21.98
N ALA A 7 5.78 22.69 -20.72
CA ALA A 7 6.70 23.27 -19.77
C ALA A 7 8.16 22.95 -20.19
N PRO A 8 9.10 23.91 -20.02
CA PRO A 8 10.51 23.61 -20.23
C PRO A 8 10.95 22.41 -19.39
N LEU A 9 11.81 21.55 -19.96
CA LEU A 9 12.23 20.30 -19.31
C LEU A 9 12.81 20.50 -17.89
N TRP A 10 13.51 21.62 -17.67
CA TRP A 10 14.05 21.98 -16.35
C TRP A 10 12.97 22.23 -15.29
N LEU A 11 11.74 22.56 -15.69
CA LEU A 11 10.59 22.79 -14.82
C LEU A 11 9.65 21.58 -14.77
N GLN A 12 9.55 20.81 -15.87
CA GLN A 12 8.68 19.64 -15.97
C GLN A 12 9.08 18.52 -15.01
N VAL A 13 10.38 18.22 -14.89
CA VAL A 13 10.90 17.19 -13.98
C VAL A 13 10.56 17.47 -12.51
N PRO A 14 10.86 18.65 -11.94
CA PRO A 14 10.52 18.93 -10.55
C PRO A 14 9.01 18.96 -10.30
N LEU A 15 8.19 19.40 -11.27
CA LEU A 15 6.74 19.32 -11.17
C LEU A 15 6.21 17.89 -11.07
N VAL A 16 6.74 16.97 -11.88
CA VAL A 16 6.37 15.56 -11.81
C VAL A 16 6.83 14.96 -10.47
N MET A 17 8.07 15.25 -10.04
CA MET A 17 8.60 14.74 -8.77
C MET A 17 7.79 15.23 -7.57
N ALA A 18 7.34 16.49 -7.57
CA ALA A 18 6.52 17.05 -6.49
C ALA A 18 5.20 16.29 -6.27
N ILE A 19 4.67 15.62 -7.29
CA ILE A 19 3.41 14.85 -7.21
C ILE A 19 3.70 13.36 -7.05
N ALA A 20 4.63 12.84 -7.85
CA ALA A 20 4.96 11.41 -7.88
C ALA A 20 5.56 10.93 -6.55
N VAL A 21 6.42 11.74 -5.92
CA VAL A 21 7.08 11.34 -4.66
C VAL A 21 6.06 11.18 -3.51
N PRO A 22 5.17 12.16 -3.22
CA PRO A 22 4.13 11.96 -2.22
C PRO A 22 3.22 10.77 -2.52
N LEU A 23 2.83 10.59 -3.78
CA LEU A 23 1.99 9.45 -4.18
C LEU A 23 2.70 8.12 -3.96
N ALA A 24 3.99 8.02 -4.30
CA ALA A 24 4.78 6.82 -4.07
C ALA A 24 4.91 6.50 -2.57
N LEU A 25 5.06 7.52 -1.71
CA LEU A 25 5.09 7.34 -0.25
C LEU A 25 3.75 6.81 0.27
N VAL A 26 2.63 7.39 -0.17
CA VAL A 26 1.29 6.92 0.22
C VAL A 26 1.07 5.48 -0.24
N ALA A 27 1.46 5.15 -1.47
CA ALA A 27 1.34 3.80 -2.01
C ALA A 27 2.19 2.78 -1.22
N ALA A 28 3.43 3.15 -0.86
CA ALA A 28 4.30 2.30 -0.06
C ALA A 28 3.70 2.02 1.32
N VAL A 29 3.21 3.06 2.01
CA VAL A 29 2.56 2.90 3.32
C VAL A 29 1.30 2.04 3.20
N ALA A 30 0.46 2.29 2.19
CA ALA A 30 -0.75 1.51 1.95
C ALA A 30 -0.43 0.01 1.73
N LEU A 31 0.63 -0.29 0.97
CA LEU A 31 1.06 -1.66 0.74
C LEU A 31 1.50 -2.36 2.03
N VAL A 32 2.30 -1.68 2.86
CA VAL A 32 2.71 -2.24 4.16
C VAL A 32 1.49 -2.54 5.04
N ARG A 33 0.54 -1.60 5.12
CA ARG A 33 -0.68 -1.79 5.92
C ARG A 33 -1.60 -2.89 5.38
N LEU A 34 -1.63 -3.07 4.06
CA LEU A 34 -2.35 -4.18 3.45
C LEU A 34 -1.76 -5.53 3.86
N ILE A 35 -0.43 -5.64 3.85
CA ILE A 35 0.28 -6.83 4.28
C ILE A 35 0.02 -7.11 5.76
N ASP A 36 0.16 -6.10 6.64
CA ASP A 36 -0.13 -6.23 8.07
C ASP A 36 -1.57 -6.72 8.32
N ALA A 37 -2.55 -6.14 7.62
CA ALA A 37 -3.94 -6.55 7.73
C ALA A 37 -4.16 -8.00 7.28
N LEU A 38 -3.50 -8.42 6.19
CA LEU A 38 -3.59 -9.79 5.69
C LEU A 38 -3.02 -10.80 6.69
N PHE A 39 -1.89 -10.49 7.33
CA PHE A 39 -1.31 -11.34 8.39
C PHE A 39 -2.24 -11.44 9.58
N LEU A 40 -2.84 -10.33 10.03
CA LEU A 40 -3.79 -10.34 11.13
C LEU A 40 -5.05 -11.16 10.81
N VAL A 41 -5.55 -11.09 9.58
CA VAL A 41 -6.67 -11.92 9.13
C VAL A 41 -6.27 -13.40 9.13
N THR A 42 -5.11 -13.72 8.58
CA THR A 42 -4.60 -15.09 8.51
C THR A 42 -4.45 -15.69 9.90
N GLU A 43 -3.86 -14.96 10.85
CA GLU A 43 -3.71 -15.43 12.23
C GLU A 43 -5.08 -15.69 12.88
N ARG A 44 -6.04 -14.79 12.69
CA ARG A 44 -7.41 -14.99 13.21
C ARG A 44 -8.06 -16.24 12.63
N THR A 45 -7.88 -16.49 11.33
CA THR A 45 -8.42 -17.71 10.70
C THR A 45 -7.75 -18.97 11.22
N TRP A 46 -6.43 -18.94 11.42
CA TRP A 46 -5.68 -20.06 11.98
C TRP A 46 -6.11 -20.40 13.40
N GLN A 47 -6.29 -19.40 14.26
CA GLN A 47 -6.77 -19.62 15.62
C GLN A 47 -8.19 -20.18 15.66
N ALA A 48 -9.07 -19.72 14.77
CA ALA A 48 -10.44 -20.24 14.68
C ALA A 48 -10.45 -21.73 14.29
N THR A 49 -9.58 -22.14 13.37
CA THR A 49 -9.49 -23.56 12.97
C THR A 49 -8.77 -24.42 14.01
N ALA A 50 -7.68 -23.95 14.60
CA ALA A 50 -6.93 -24.71 15.60
C ALA A 50 -7.64 -24.81 16.97
N GLY A 51 -8.57 -23.89 17.25
CA GLY A 51 -9.45 -23.97 18.41
C GLY A 51 -10.54 -25.03 18.26
N ALA A 52 -11.10 -25.19 17.06
CA ALA A 52 -12.08 -26.22 16.76
C ALA A 52 -11.52 -27.64 16.95
N ASP A 53 -10.25 -27.85 16.59
CA ASP A 53 -9.56 -29.15 16.71
C ASP A 53 -9.29 -29.58 18.16
N ARG A 54 -9.33 -28.65 19.14
CA ARG A 54 -9.11 -28.93 20.57
C ARG A 54 -10.37 -29.19 21.38
N THR A 55 -11.54 -28.85 20.84
CA THR A 55 -12.83 -28.97 21.55
C THR A 55 -13.56 -30.27 21.24
N ASP A 56 -13.08 -31.06 20.27
CA ASP A 56 -13.63 -32.38 19.89
C ASP A 56 -12.92 -33.57 20.59
N ASP A 57 -11.91 -33.32 21.44
CA ASP A 57 -11.26 -34.28 22.36
C ASP A 57 -11.86 -34.18 23.78
#